data_AF-A0A1Y1W0D6-F1
#
_entry.id   AF-A0A1Y1W0D6-F1
#
_cell.length_a   1.000
_cell.length_b   1.000
_cell.length_c   1.000
_cell.angle_alpha   90.00
_cell.angle_beta   90.00
_cell.angle_gamma   90.00
#
_symmetry.space_group_name_H-M   'P 1'
#
loop_
_entity.id
_entity.type
_entity.pdbx_description
1 polymer ?
#
loop_
_entity_poly.entity_id
_entity_poly.type
_entity_poly.pdbx_seq_one_letter_code
_entity_poly.pdbx_strand_id
1 'polypeptide(L)'
;MMEKSIPEMHVIMSDSEWNKMYYKAQITSQNQNTNFDVEAQLIFTYNGKNETYNIDFELGGKSSTEYTKPGYNIKIKSGETLHGTKNFRLRSDQRDATMMRSKISTDILQRSGLISVEVGYTELYINNEYRGFWVVSDSIKNKWIKRKFGDVDGDITNLIQCKEDNIRFDDYTAKIKCINTNNEYVDNMKDFNKFVDQVNVAKSRADLEKIMEVDNFIKYMAWEWLVGTWDHFLGLYGHNLYWYQQPNGKWVYIPYDHDLDIGQDLWTGFFLGKSFSNYKDINFANLTFKDFELSHPIIKILILNDDTFFRECVGDIISKVFNPDTLLAHIDDIKNLISPYVKKDKASNSGKINEVGKDVDYTYEHFLKNIEYTYLSSSKGSTRGYGLKDWIRRRYQFAAAYYGIDKNHKLINPRPISIIYSYMFSQPLEWKGSYPNVQEAYIESQLPDYIPNLAYSDDSIPTIGVNTNAIFSPSSISSSSLPSSSSCWAQNQGYQCCTSCDIVYEDNDGSWGIENGDWCGINTSCFSEEADNGCFSINFGFPCCSSCVYYYEDDDGKWGVENNNWCGIKNSCQNKIE
;
A
#
# COMPACT_ATOMS: atom_id res chain seq x y z
N MET A 1 -1.89 13.87 2.99
CA MET A 1 -1.30 15.15 2.53
C MET A 1 -0.04 14.81 1.77
N MET A 2 0.15 15.32 0.55
CA MET A 2 1.41 15.10 -0.18
C MET A 2 2.56 15.89 0.45
N GLU A 3 3.75 15.29 0.45
CA GLU A 3 4.97 15.98 0.86
C GLU A 3 5.22 17.20 -0.04
N LYS A 4 5.60 18.33 0.56
CA LYS A 4 5.93 19.56 -0.20
C LYS A 4 7.32 19.50 -0.85
N SER A 5 8.19 18.62 -0.36
CA SER A 5 9.55 18.38 -0.83
C SER A 5 9.99 16.99 -0.39
N ILE A 6 11.05 16.46 -1.01
CA ILE A 6 11.62 15.17 -0.63
C ILE A 6 12.61 15.39 0.54
N PRO A 7 12.59 14.57 1.60
CA PRO A 7 13.57 14.64 2.69
C PRO A 7 14.97 14.22 2.24
N GLU A 8 15.96 14.55 3.07
CA GLU A 8 17.35 14.13 2.87
C GLU A 8 17.78 13.20 4.01
N MET A 9 18.53 12.17 3.66
CA MET A 9 19.22 11.30 4.61
C MET A 9 20.72 11.47 4.44
N HIS A 10 21.38 12.01 5.47
CA HIS A 10 22.83 12.16 5.52
C HIS A 10 23.42 11.09 6.42
N VAL A 11 24.12 10.13 5.82
CA VAL A 11 24.82 9.06 6.52
C VAL A 11 26.29 9.44 6.69
N ILE A 12 26.76 9.40 7.93
CA ILE A 12 28.13 9.78 8.31
C ILE A 12 28.82 8.53 8.88
N MET A 13 29.94 8.16 8.27
CA MET A 13 30.79 7.03 8.66
C MET A 13 32.26 7.31 8.33
N SER A 14 33.19 6.45 8.76
CA SER A 14 34.59 6.62 8.37
C SER A 14 34.80 6.32 6.88
N ASP A 15 35.75 7.02 6.24
CA ASP A 15 36.11 6.74 4.84
C ASP A 15 36.61 5.30 4.66
N SER A 16 37.21 4.69 5.70
CA SER A 16 37.63 3.29 5.65
C SER A 16 36.43 2.33 5.54
N GLU A 17 35.37 2.59 6.29
CA GLU A 17 34.12 1.82 6.25
C GLU A 17 33.40 1.98 4.92
N TRP A 18 33.29 3.22 4.43
CA TRP A 18 32.70 3.48 3.11
C TRP A 18 33.47 2.79 1.99
N ASN A 19 34.81 2.84 2.01
CA ASN A 19 35.64 2.15 1.00
C ASN A 19 35.46 0.63 1.04
N LYS A 20 35.28 0.03 2.23
CA LYS A 20 34.97 -1.40 2.35
C LYS A 20 33.59 -1.71 1.76
N MET A 21 32.58 -0.89 2.08
CA MET A 21 31.23 -1.04 1.55
C MET A 21 31.24 -0.95 0.02
N TYR A 22 31.91 0.06 -0.54
CA TYR A 22 32.11 0.21 -1.98
C TYR A 22 32.73 -1.05 -2.61
N TYR A 23 33.82 -1.57 -2.03
CA TYR A 23 34.46 -2.79 -2.54
C TYR A 23 33.54 -4.02 -2.47
N LYS A 24 32.76 -4.15 -1.39
CA LYS A 24 31.80 -5.25 -1.21
C LYS A 24 30.61 -5.18 -2.16
N ALA A 25 30.27 -3.99 -2.66
CA ALA A 25 29.22 -3.82 -3.66
C ALA A 25 29.62 -4.32 -5.06
N GLN A 26 30.90 -4.61 -5.33
CA GLN A 26 31.37 -5.05 -6.65
C GLN A 26 31.03 -6.53 -6.90
N ILE A 27 29.78 -6.80 -7.29
CA ILE A 27 29.30 -8.16 -7.53
C ILE A 27 28.52 -8.27 -8.85
N THR A 28 28.63 -9.43 -9.49
CA THR A 28 27.88 -9.78 -10.71
C THR A 28 26.82 -10.85 -10.46
N SER A 29 26.85 -11.49 -9.28
CA SER A 29 25.88 -12.47 -8.83
C SER A 29 25.48 -12.22 -7.38
N GLN A 30 24.19 -12.31 -7.08
CA GLN A 30 23.63 -12.18 -5.72
C GLN A 30 24.27 -13.14 -4.70
N ASN A 31 24.82 -14.28 -5.15
CA ASN A 31 25.51 -15.25 -4.29
C ASN A 31 26.83 -14.70 -3.70
N GLN A 32 27.36 -13.62 -4.26
CA GLN A 32 28.56 -12.94 -3.77
C GLN A 32 28.23 -11.89 -2.69
N ASN A 33 26.94 -11.59 -2.48
CA ASN A 33 26.53 -10.60 -1.50
C ASN A 33 26.91 -11.07 -0.09
N THR A 34 27.60 -10.21 0.66
CA THR A 34 28.07 -10.51 2.01
C THR A 34 27.19 -9.88 3.09
N ASN A 35 26.14 -9.14 2.74
CA ASN A 35 25.31 -8.34 3.67
C ASN A 35 26.19 -7.49 4.59
N PHE A 36 27.16 -6.77 4.02
CA PHE A 36 28.14 -6.00 4.80
C PHE A 36 27.46 -4.79 5.44
N ASP A 37 27.61 -4.68 6.76
CA ASP A 37 27.08 -3.60 7.58
C ASP A 37 28.17 -2.82 8.31
N VAL A 38 27.85 -1.58 8.65
CA VAL A 38 28.68 -0.68 9.44
C VAL A 38 27.82 0.10 10.41
N GLU A 39 28.40 0.49 11.54
CA GLU A 39 27.77 1.49 12.41
C GLU A 39 27.97 2.88 11.80
N ALA A 40 26.90 3.67 11.75
CA ALA A 40 26.93 5.02 11.20
C ALA A 40 26.00 5.97 11.96
N GLN A 41 26.14 7.26 11.69
CA GLN A 41 25.17 8.26 12.11
C GLN A 41 24.28 8.64 10.93
N LEU A 42 22.97 8.69 11.15
CA LEU A 42 22.00 9.23 10.21
C LEU A 42 21.53 10.60 10.71
N ILE A 43 21.57 11.60 9.85
CA ILE A 43 20.85 12.87 10.02
C ILE A 43 19.74 12.91 8.98
N PHE A 44 18.51 12.81 9.45
CA PHE A 44 17.31 12.97 8.63
C PHE A 44 16.90 14.45 8.61
N THR A 45 16.83 15.04 7.43
CA THR A 45 16.51 16.46 7.25
C THR A 45 15.20 16.61 6.49
N TYR A 46 14.23 17.31 7.07
CA TYR A 46 12.97 17.63 6.43
C TYR A 46 12.50 19.04 6.79
N ASN A 47 12.20 19.88 5.78
CA ASN A 47 11.78 21.26 5.95
C ASN A 47 12.69 22.08 6.90
N GLY A 48 14.01 21.87 6.80
CA GLY A 48 15.03 22.56 7.61
C GLY A 48 15.13 22.06 9.06
N LYS A 49 14.40 21.01 9.44
CA LYS A 49 14.52 20.34 10.75
C LYS A 49 15.35 19.07 10.60
N ASN A 50 16.22 18.84 11.58
CA ASN A 50 17.12 17.69 11.59
C ASN A 50 16.78 16.77 12.77
N GLU A 51 16.76 15.46 12.50
CA GLU A 51 16.67 14.39 13.49
C GLU A 51 17.90 13.48 13.34
N THR A 52 18.60 13.18 14.44
CA THR A 52 19.87 12.43 14.39
C THR A 52 19.73 11.09 15.10
N TYR A 53 20.22 10.03 14.45
CA TYR A 53 20.16 8.66 14.97
C TYR A 53 21.46 7.92 14.78
N ASN A 54 21.78 7.02 15.71
CA ASN A 54 22.79 5.98 15.48
C ASN A 54 22.13 4.80 14.76
N ILE A 55 22.72 4.35 13.66
CA ILE A 55 22.15 3.32 12.80
C ILE A 55 23.16 2.18 12.54
N ASP A 56 22.64 0.99 12.30
CA ASP A 56 23.32 -0.03 11.51
C ASP A 56 22.96 0.24 10.04
N PHE A 57 23.97 0.43 9.17
CA PHE A 57 23.84 0.73 7.75
C PHE A 57 24.42 -0.43 6.92
N GLU A 58 23.59 -1.13 6.17
CA GLU A 58 23.93 -2.38 5.51
C GLU A 58 23.67 -2.31 4.00
N LEU A 59 24.53 -2.92 3.18
CA LEU A 59 24.23 -3.16 1.76
C LEU A 59 23.00 -4.07 1.63
N GLY A 60 21.95 -3.54 1.01
CA GLY A 60 20.64 -4.19 0.95
C GLY A 60 20.29 -4.77 -0.42
N GLY A 61 19.51 -5.84 -0.41
CA GLY A 61 18.97 -6.49 -1.61
C GLY A 61 19.35 -7.97 -1.72
N LYS A 62 18.67 -8.68 -2.64
CA LYS A 62 19.01 -10.05 -3.05
C LYS A 62 19.48 -10.02 -4.50
N SER A 63 18.56 -10.12 -5.46
CA SER A 63 18.88 -10.00 -6.89
C SER A 63 19.25 -8.57 -7.31
N SER A 64 18.69 -7.56 -6.62
CA SER A 64 18.94 -6.14 -6.90
C SER A 64 20.39 -5.70 -6.67
N THR A 65 21.18 -6.46 -5.91
CA THR A 65 22.61 -6.15 -5.71
C THR A 65 23.46 -6.41 -6.96
N GLU A 66 22.93 -7.17 -7.93
CA GLU A 66 23.59 -7.38 -9.23
C GLU A 66 23.51 -6.16 -10.15
N TYR A 67 22.76 -5.12 -9.77
CA TYR A 67 22.63 -3.89 -10.55
C TYR A 67 23.66 -2.84 -10.11
N THR A 68 23.85 -1.83 -10.96
CA THR A 68 24.83 -0.77 -10.70
C THR A 68 24.52 0.04 -9.44
N LYS A 69 23.25 0.18 -9.06
CA LYS A 69 22.79 0.91 -7.87
C LYS A 69 22.18 -0.07 -6.83
N PRO A 70 23.00 -0.75 -6.01
CA PRO A 70 22.48 -1.65 -4.95
C PRO A 70 21.75 -0.85 -3.87
N GLY A 71 20.80 -1.49 -3.18
CA GLY A 71 20.03 -0.86 -2.10
C GLY A 71 20.80 -0.77 -0.78
N TYR A 72 20.14 -0.21 0.24
CA TYR A 72 20.63 -0.18 1.61
C TYR A 72 19.53 -0.58 2.59
N ASN A 73 19.88 -1.32 3.63
CA ASN A 73 19.04 -1.52 4.81
C ASN A 73 19.51 -0.58 5.92
N ILE A 74 18.57 0.12 6.56
CA ILE A 74 18.84 1.02 7.67
C ILE A 74 18.09 0.53 8.90
N LYS A 75 18.80 0.37 10.01
CA LYS A 75 18.24 0.04 11.32
C LYS A 75 18.70 1.03 12.36
N ILE A 76 17.77 1.81 12.92
CA ILE A 76 18.07 2.68 14.08
C ILE A 76 18.41 1.79 15.27
N LYS A 77 19.44 2.13 16.06
CA LYS A 77 19.89 1.29 17.19
C LYS A 77 19.15 1.60 18.49
N SER A 78 18.89 2.87 18.76
CA SER A 78 18.30 3.37 20.01
C SER A 78 16.85 2.91 20.22
N GLY A 79 16.25 3.29 21.35
CA GLY A 79 14.81 3.15 21.58
C GLY A 79 13.95 4.09 20.74
N GLU A 80 14.58 5.01 20.01
CA GLU A 80 13.93 6.01 19.17
C GLU A 80 13.43 5.39 17.86
N THR A 81 12.60 6.15 17.17
CA THR A 81 12.04 5.79 15.87
C THR A 81 12.03 7.01 14.97
N LEU A 82 12.29 6.83 13.68
CA LEU A 82 11.99 7.84 12.68
C LEU A 82 10.50 7.68 12.31
N HIS A 83 9.67 8.59 12.79
CA HIS A 83 8.22 8.63 12.53
C HIS A 83 7.51 7.27 12.73
N GLY A 84 7.87 6.59 13.83
CA GLY A 84 7.31 5.29 14.22
C GLY A 84 7.99 4.07 13.59
N THR A 85 8.96 4.23 12.69
CA THR A 85 9.74 3.12 12.12
C THR A 85 11.16 3.04 12.69
N LYS A 86 11.68 1.82 12.75
CA LYS A 86 13.05 1.50 13.20
C LYS A 86 13.87 0.82 12.11
N ASN A 87 13.21 0.17 11.15
CA ASN A 87 13.85 -0.60 10.09
C ASN A 87 13.20 -0.18 8.77
N PHE A 88 13.99 0.32 7.84
CA PHE A 88 13.54 0.74 6.52
C PHE A 88 14.64 0.50 5.50
N ARG A 89 14.27 0.52 4.23
CA ARG A 89 15.15 0.20 3.11
C ARG A 89 15.20 1.38 2.14
N LEU A 90 16.39 1.64 1.63
CA LEU A 90 16.60 2.46 0.45
C LEU A 90 16.67 1.53 -0.75
N ARG A 91 15.69 1.65 -1.63
CA ARG A 91 15.58 0.86 -2.85
C ARG A 91 15.93 1.73 -4.04
N SER A 92 16.73 1.17 -4.94
CA SER A 92 17.05 1.84 -6.20
C SER A 92 15.89 1.76 -7.19
N ASP A 93 15.03 0.74 -7.04
CA ASP A 93 13.97 0.35 -7.97
C ASP A 93 14.43 0.47 -9.43
N GLN A 94 15.69 0.07 -9.70
CA GLN A 94 16.34 0.36 -10.97
C GLN A 94 15.62 -0.28 -12.16
N ARG A 95 14.83 -1.33 -11.94
CA ARG A 95 14.02 -1.98 -12.98
C ARG A 95 12.75 -1.21 -13.34
N ASP A 96 12.29 -0.31 -12.48
CA ASP A 96 11.14 0.58 -12.71
C ASP A 96 11.63 1.92 -13.27
N ALA A 97 11.34 2.18 -14.55
CA ALA A 97 11.70 3.46 -15.18
C ALA A 97 11.00 4.67 -14.52
N THR A 98 9.88 4.46 -13.84
CA THR A 98 9.08 5.51 -13.20
C THR A 98 9.50 5.80 -11.76
N MET A 99 10.09 4.81 -11.06
CA MET A 99 10.31 4.85 -9.60
C MET A 99 9.03 5.10 -8.78
N MET A 100 7.86 4.76 -9.33
CA MET A 100 6.54 5.07 -8.75
C MET A 100 5.71 3.84 -8.44
N ARG A 101 6.05 2.66 -8.98
CA ARG A 101 5.24 1.45 -8.83
C ARG A 101 5.05 1.05 -7.38
N SER A 102 6.14 1.03 -6.61
CA SER A 102 6.10 0.76 -5.17
C SER A 102 5.20 1.74 -4.41
N LYS A 103 5.28 3.05 -4.73
CA LYS A 103 4.47 4.09 -4.07
C LYS A 103 2.99 3.94 -4.39
N ILE A 104 2.67 3.79 -5.67
CA ILE A 104 1.27 3.73 -6.13
C ILE A 104 0.61 2.44 -5.66
N SER A 105 1.32 1.31 -5.73
CA SER A 105 0.78 0.02 -5.32
C SER A 105 0.42 0.00 -3.83
N THR A 106 1.28 0.58 -2.99
CA THR A 106 1.03 0.72 -1.54
C THR A 106 -0.05 1.76 -1.22
N ASP A 107 -0.13 2.86 -1.97
CA ASP A 107 -1.22 3.83 -1.84
C ASP A 107 -2.58 3.24 -2.20
N ILE A 108 -2.64 2.37 -3.22
CA ILE A 108 -3.85 1.63 -3.58
C ILE A 108 -4.28 0.74 -2.41
N LEU A 109 -3.36 -0.02 -1.82
CA LEU A 109 -3.65 -0.88 -0.67
C LEU A 109 -4.21 -0.04 0.49
N GLN A 110 -3.50 1.02 0.89
CA GLN A 110 -3.87 1.85 2.04
C GLN A 110 -5.20 2.58 1.83
N ARG A 111 -5.45 3.17 0.66
CA ARG A 111 -6.74 3.82 0.34
C ARG A 111 -7.89 2.82 0.22
N SER A 112 -7.58 1.58 -0.13
CA SER A 112 -8.56 0.48 -0.08
C SER A 112 -8.76 -0.06 1.35
N GLY A 113 -8.13 0.55 2.35
CA GLY A 113 -8.18 0.12 3.74
C GLY A 113 -7.30 -1.06 4.09
N LEU A 114 -6.54 -1.64 3.16
CA LEU A 114 -5.66 -2.78 3.46
C LEU A 114 -4.36 -2.33 4.14
N ILE A 115 -3.82 -3.22 4.99
CA ILE A 115 -2.52 -3.00 5.60
C ILE A 115 -1.43 -3.17 4.54
N SER A 116 -0.51 -2.22 4.47
CA SER A 116 0.64 -2.29 3.57
C SER A 116 1.81 -1.54 4.19
N VAL A 117 3.01 -1.88 3.73
CA VAL A 117 4.21 -1.07 4.03
C VAL A 117 4.01 0.35 3.51
N GLU A 118 4.60 1.32 4.19
CA GLU A 118 4.65 2.68 3.70
C GLU A 118 5.86 2.86 2.78
N VAL A 119 5.64 3.60 1.68
CA VAL A 119 6.65 3.93 0.69
C VAL A 119 6.71 5.45 0.53
N GLY A 120 7.92 5.98 0.45
CA GLY A 120 8.22 7.39 0.23
C GLY A 120 9.50 7.54 -0.57
N TYR A 121 10.12 8.71 -0.46
CA TYR A 121 11.33 9.04 -1.21
C TYR A 121 12.34 9.77 -0.33
N THR A 122 13.61 9.71 -0.72
CA THR A 122 14.67 10.51 -0.08
C THR A 122 15.78 10.81 -1.08
N GLU A 123 16.48 11.92 -0.89
CA GLU A 123 17.86 12.05 -1.36
C GLU A 123 18.81 11.45 -0.33
N LEU A 124 19.86 10.77 -0.78
CA LEU A 124 20.88 10.19 0.09
C LEU A 124 22.19 10.95 -0.07
N TYR A 125 22.84 11.24 1.04
CA TYR A 125 24.20 11.75 1.10
C TYR A 125 25.03 10.83 2.00
N ILE A 126 26.24 10.48 1.57
CA ILE A 126 27.19 9.72 2.38
C ILE A 126 28.46 10.54 2.50
N ASN A 127 28.85 10.88 3.73
CA ASN A 127 29.99 11.76 4.02
C ASN A 127 29.90 13.09 3.25
N ASN A 128 28.71 13.71 3.26
CA ASN A 128 28.34 14.95 2.53
C ASN A 128 28.37 14.86 0.99
N GLU A 129 28.64 13.70 0.41
CA GLU A 129 28.56 13.52 -1.03
C GLU A 129 27.20 12.98 -1.45
N TYR A 130 26.59 13.59 -2.47
CA TYR A 130 25.32 13.12 -3.01
C TYR A 130 25.43 11.70 -3.59
N ARG A 131 24.51 10.84 -3.18
CA ARG A 131 24.41 9.41 -3.55
C ARG A 131 23.09 9.08 -4.24
N GLY A 132 22.39 10.08 -4.76
CA GLY A 132 21.23 9.88 -5.62
C GLY A 132 19.90 9.98 -4.91
N PHE A 133 18.85 9.81 -5.72
CA PHE A 133 17.45 9.75 -5.30
C PHE A 133 17.03 8.29 -5.09
N TRP A 134 16.26 8.03 -4.04
CA TRP A 134 15.92 6.67 -3.58
C TRP A 134 14.45 6.55 -3.24
N VAL A 135 13.90 5.36 -3.50
CA VAL A 135 12.61 4.94 -2.94
C VAL A 135 12.87 4.44 -1.53
N VAL A 136 12.13 4.94 -0.54
CA VAL A 136 12.20 4.48 0.85
C VAL A 136 11.02 3.57 1.11
N SER A 137 11.24 2.43 1.75
CA SER A 137 10.16 1.51 2.11
C SER A 137 10.36 0.94 3.52
N ASP A 138 9.28 0.80 4.27
CA ASP A 138 9.31 0.12 5.56
C ASP A 138 9.79 -1.32 5.45
N SER A 139 10.47 -1.79 6.52
CA SER A 139 10.72 -3.21 6.71
C SER A 139 9.75 -3.80 7.71
N ILE A 140 9.02 -4.83 7.29
CA ILE A 140 8.11 -5.59 8.16
C ILE A 140 8.94 -6.33 9.21
N LYS A 141 8.90 -5.80 10.44
CA LYS A 141 9.55 -6.31 11.65
C LYS A 141 8.64 -6.05 12.85
N ASN A 142 9.06 -6.46 14.04
CA ASN A 142 8.23 -6.40 15.26
C ASN A 142 7.65 -5.01 15.53
N LYS A 143 8.42 -3.93 15.34
CA LYS A 143 7.93 -2.56 15.53
C LYS A 143 6.86 -2.16 14.51
N TRP A 144 7.03 -2.55 13.24
CA TRP A 144 6.03 -2.29 12.21
C TRP A 144 4.72 -3.04 12.49
N ILE A 145 4.81 -4.32 12.90
CA ILE A 145 3.61 -5.08 13.29
C ILE A 145 2.92 -4.44 14.49
N LYS A 146 3.65 -4.04 15.54
CA LYS A 146 3.06 -3.32 16.69
C LYS A 146 2.36 -2.03 16.26
N ARG A 147 2.97 -1.27 15.34
CA ARG A 147 2.39 -0.03 14.79
C ARG A 147 1.11 -0.29 13.98
N LYS A 148 1.03 -1.38 13.23
CA LYS A 148 -0.10 -1.68 12.34
C LYS A 148 -1.21 -2.51 12.96
N PHE A 149 -0.85 -3.37 13.92
CA PHE A 149 -1.77 -4.35 14.49
C PHE A 149 -2.37 -3.97 15.86
N GLY A 150 -1.81 -2.99 16.58
CA GLY A 150 -2.29 -2.65 17.93
C GLY A 150 -2.20 -3.84 18.91
N ASP A 151 -2.22 -3.61 20.21
CA ASP A 151 -2.43 -4.64 21.25
C ASP A 151 -1.63 -5.95 21.11
N VAL A 152 -0.42 -5.90 20.55
CA VAL A 152 0.49 -7.04 20.50
C VAL A 152 1.37 -7.00 21.74
N ASP A 153 0.84 -7.51 22.84
CA ASP A 153 1.59 -7.71 24.09
C ASP A 153 2.70 -8.75 23.89
N GLY A 154 3.88 -8.47 24.46
CA GLY A 154 5.04 -9.37 24.39
C GLY A 154 5.80 -9.32 23.07
N ASP A 155 6.61 -10.35 22.85
CA ASP A 155 7.43 -10.51 21.64
C ASP A 155 6.62 -11.15 20.51
N ILE A 156 6.88 -10.69 19.29
CA ILE A 156 6.23 -11.25 18.10
C ILE A 156 6.94 -12.54 17.74
N THR A 157 6.29 -13.67 18.02
CA THR A 157 6.85 -15.00 17.84
C THR A 157 6.43 -15.67 16.53
N ASN A 158 5.33 -15.23 15.91
CA ASN A 158 4.72 -15.86 14.72
C ASN A 158 4.61 -14.86 13.54
N LEU A 159 5.73 -14.25 13.17
CA LEU A 159 5.87 -13.46 11.94
C LEU A 159 6.75 -14.22 10.95
N ILE A 160 6.10 -14.79 9.93
CA ILE A 160 6.70 -15.71 8.97
C ILE A 160 6.89 -14.99 7.64
N GLN A 161 8.10 -15.03 7.08
CA GLN A 161 8.42 -14.44 5.79
C GLN A 161 8.66 -15.53 4.74
N CYS A 162 8.03 -15.38 3.59
CA CYS A 162 8.24 -16.21 2.41
C CYS A 162 9.09 -15.42 1.41
N LYS A 163 10.41 -15.61 1.49
CA LYS A 163 11.44 -14.86 0.71
C LYS A 163 12.23 -15.72 -0.29
N GLU A 164 11.78 -16.95 -0.48
CA GLU A 164 12.34 -17.87 -1.47
C GLU A 164 11.29 -18.15 -2.53
N ASP A 165 11.75 -18.29 -3.77
CA ASP A 165 10.93 -18.43 -4.96
C ASP A 165 10.10 -19.73 -4.96
N ASN A 166 8.94 -19.67 -5.60
CA ASN A 166 7.96 -20.74 -5.81
C ASN A 166 7.42 -21.33 -4.49
N ILE A 167 6.79 -20.50 -3.65
CA ILE A 167 6.01 -21.01 -2.51
C ILE A 167 4.56 -21.29 -2.90
N ARG A 168 4.05 -22.42 -2.43
CA ARG A 168 2.66 -22.81 -2.51
C ARG A 168 2.24 -23.59 -1.26
N PHE A 169 0.94 -23.57 -0.98
CA PHE A 169 0.38 -24.36 0.11
C PHE A 169 0.16 -25.82 -0.29
N ASP A 170 -0.36 -26.06 -1.50
CA ASP A 170 -0.83 -27.36 -1.97
C ASP A 170 0.29 -28.39 -2.22
N ASP A 171 1.51 -27.94 -2.48
CA ASP A 171 2.70 -28.79 -2.58
C ASP A 171 3.58 -28.76 -1.32
N TYR A 172 3.10 -28.09 -0.26
CA TYR A 172 3.78 -27.89 1.03
C TYR A 172 5.11 -27.12 0.96
N THR A 173 5.48 -26.53 -0.17
CA THR A 173 6.73 -25.75 -0.30
C THR A 173 6.76 -24.54 0.63
N ALA A 174 5.60 -23.95 0.96
CA ALA A 174 5.51 -22.89 1.97
C ALA A 174 6.13 -23.29 3.33
N LYS A 175 5.99 -24.55 3.76
CA LYS A 175 6.56 -25.05 5.03
C LYS A 175 8.09 -25.09 5.05
N ILE A 176 8.69 -25.17 3.87
CA ILE A 176 10.14 -25.34 3.68
C ILE A 176 10.78 -23.99 3.37
N LYS A 177 10.10 -23.15 2.60
CA LYS A 177 10.62 -21.91 2.01
C LYS A 177 10.27 -20.65 2.79
N CYS A 178 9.26 -20.71 3.65
CA CYS A 178 8.96 -19.63 4.56
C CYS A 178 9.66 -19.87 5.90
N ILE A 179 10.15 -18.79 6.51
CA ILE A 179 10.92 -18.84 7.75
C ILE A 179 10.42 -17.82 8.76
N ASN A 180 10.62 -18.10 10.04
CA ASN A 180 10.40 -17.10 11.07
C ASN A 180 11.40 -15.95 10.91
N THR A 181 10.89 -14.72 10.99
CA THR A 181 11.69 -13.50 10.78
C THR A 181 12.52 -13.12 11.99
N ASN A 182 12.19 -13.67 13.15
CA ASN A 182 12.99 -13.54 14.35
C ASN A 182 13.97 -14.72 14.44
N ASN A 183 15.27 -14.40 14.43
CA ASN A 183 16.35 -15.38 14.49
C ASN A 183 16.33 -16.19 15.80
N GLU A 184 15.71 -15.69 16.87
CA GLU A 184 15.54 -16.43 18.13
C GLU A 184 14.44 -17.49 18.06
N TYR A 185 13.54 -17.39 17.07
CA TYR A 185 12.37 -18.25 16.90
C TYR A 185 12.38 -19.00 15.56
N VAL A 186 13.56 -19.24 14.98
CA VAL A 186 13.68 -19.94 13.67
C VAL A 186 13.00 -21.32 13.71
N ASP A 187 13.09 -22.04 14.83
CA ASP A 187 12.45 -23.34 15.01
C ASP A 187 10.94 -23.25 15.32
N ASN A 188 10.42 -22.05 15.60
CA ASN A 188 9.00 -21.82 15.86
C ASN A 188 8.20 -21.72 14.55
N MET A 189 8.08 -22.87 13.87
CA MET A 189 7.32 -23.04 12.63
C MET A 189 6.12 -23.98 12.79
N LYS A 190 5.90 -24.53 13.99
CA LYS A 190 4.85 -25.52 14.25
C LYS A 190 3.45 -25.00 13.91
N ASP A 191 3.14 -23.77 14.33
CA ASP A 191 1.83 -23.17 14.10
C ASP A 191 1.61 -22.82 12.63
N PHE A 192 2.65 -22.32 11.95
CA PHE A 192 2.58 -22.07 10.50
C PHE A 192 2.43 -23.37 9.70
N ASN A 193 3.16 -24.41 10.06
CA ASN A 193 3.02 -25.71 9.40
C ASN A 193 1.62 -26.30 9.60
N LYS A 194 1.06 -26.16 10.80
CA LYS A 194 -0.33 -26.52 11.09
C LYS A 194 -1.30 -25.68 10.26
N PHE A 195 -1.07 -24.37 10.12
CA PHE A 195 -1.86 -23.50 9.26
C PHE A 195 -1.88 -23.99 7.80
N VAL A 196 -0.71 -24.30 7.22
CA VAL A 196 -0.63 -24.86 5.86
C VAL A 196 -1.38 -26.20 5.74
N ASP A 197 -1.27 -27.09 6.74
CA ASP A 197 -2.05 -28.34 6.76
C ASP A 197 -3.56 -28.08 6.78
N GLN A 198 -4.00 -27.12 7.61
CA GLN A 198 -5.41 -26.77 7.75
C GLN A 198 -5.97 -26.14 6.46
N VAL A 199 -5.17 -25.30 5.77
CA VAL A 199 -5.54 -24.76 4.45
C VAL A 199 -5.73 -25.88 3.44
N ASN A 200 -4.83 -26.87 3.40
CA ASN A 200 -4.89 -27.96 2.41
C ASN A 200 -6.05 -28.94 2.63
N VAL A 201 -6.54 -29.10 3.87
CA VAL A 201 -7.70 -29.96 4.17
C VAL A 201 -9.03 -29.21 4.20
N ALA A 202 -9.01 -27.88 4.11
CA ALA A 202 -10.21 -27.05 4.09
C ALA A 202 -11.09 -27.39 2.89
N LYS A 203 -12.40 -27.46 3.10
CA LYS A 203 -13.37 -27.77 2.04
C LYS A 203 -14.31 -26.61 1.74
N SER A 204 -14.28 -25.58 2.58
CA SER A 204 -15.21 -24.47 2.55
C SER A 204 -14.55 -23.18 3.03
N ARG A 205 -15.14 -22.03 2.68
CA ARG A 205 -14.78 -20.72 3.23
C ARG A 205 -14.84 -20.73 4.77
N ALA A 206 -15.87 -21.33 5.36
CA ALA A 206 -16.04 -21.41 6.81
C ALA A 206 -14.94 -22.21 7.53
N ASP A 207 -14.24 -23.13 6.86
CA ASP A 207 -13.08 -23.81 7.44
C ASP A 207 -11.86 -22.88 7.49
N LEU A 208 -11.70 -22.05 6.47
CA LEU A 208 -10.60 -21.07 6.37
C LEU A 208 -10.82 -19.89 7.32
N GLU A 209 -12.06 -19.43 7.51
CA GLU A 209 -12.41 -18.32 8.42
C GLU A 209 -12.04 -18.60 9.90
N LYS A 210 -11.91 -19.88 10.27
CA LYS A 210 -11.45 -20.30 11.61
C LYS A 210 -9.96 -20.06 11.84
N ILE A 211 -9.18 -19.93 10.78
CA ILE A 211 -7.70 -19.93 10.84
C ILE A 211 -7.07 -18.70 10.20
N MET A 212 -7.78 -17.92 9.38
CA MET A 212 -7.25 -16.73 8.72
C MET A 212 -8.31 -15.66 8.49
N GLU A 213 -7.85 -14.43 8.24
CA GLU A 213 -8.70 -13.34 7.79
C GLU A 213 -9.01 -13.50 6.29
N VAL A 214 -10.01 -14.33 6.00
CA VAL A 214 -10.42 -14.69 4.63
C VAL A 214 -10.81 -13.45 3.81
N ASP A 215 -11.55 -12.54 4.41
CA ASP A 215 -12.09 -11.37 3.70
C ASP A 215 -10.97 -10.44 3.23
N ASN A 216 -10.02 -10.17 4.13
CA ASN A 216 -8.80 -9.41 3.81
C ASN A 216 -8.00 -10.13 2.72
N PHE A 217 -7.81 -11.45 2.84
CA PHE A 217 -7.08 -12.23 1.85
C PHE A 217 -7.73 -12.13 0.45
N ILE A 218 -9.05 -12.28 0.33
CA ILE A 218 -9.75 -12.13 -0.95
C ILE A 218 -9.55 -10.72 -1.53
N LYS A 219 -9.58 -9.69 -0.68
CA LYS A 219 -9.35 -8.30 -1.10
C LYS A 219 -7.90 -8.06 -1.57
N TYR A 220 -6.90 -8.68 -0.93
CA TYR A 220 -5.53 -8.68 -1.46
C TYR A 220 -5.45 -9.39 -2.82
N MET A 221 -6.16 -10.50 -3.03
CA MET A 221 -6.17 -11.16 -4.35
C MET A 221 -6.80 -10.29 -5.43
N ALA A 222 -7.83 -9.51 -5.09
CA ALA A 222 -8.41 -8.51 -5.99
C ALA A 222 -7.38 -7.43 -6.35
N TRP A 223 -6.64 -6.93 -5.35
CA TRP A 223 -5.54 -6.00 -5.57
C TRP A 223 -4.42 -6.59 -6.43
N GLU A 224 -3.90 -7.79 -6.12
CA GLU A 224 -2.81 -8.44 -6.89
C GLU A 224 -3.17 -8.57 -8.37
N TRP A 225 -4.42 -8.93 -8.66
CA TRP A 225 -4.92 -9.02 -10.04
C TRP A 225 -5.05 -7.64 -10.72
N LEU A 226 -5.53 -6.62 -10.01
CA LEU A 226 -5.62 -5.25 -10.55
C LEU A 226 -4.23 -4.67 -10.85
N VAL A 227 -3.26 -4.86 -9.95
CA VAL A 227 -1.89 -4.41 -10.22
C VAL A 227 -1.14 -5.35 -11.16
N GLY A 228 -1.62 -6.57 -11.39
CA GLY A 228 -1.02 -7.55 -12.29
C GLY A 228 0.39 -7.94 -11.88
N THR A 229 0.56 -8.26 -10.61
CA THR A 229 1.83 -8.71 -10.04
C THR A 229 2.04 -10.21 -10.25
N TRP A 230 3.25 -10.61 -10.63
CA TRP A 230 3.62 -12.02 -10.85
C TRP A 230 4.52 -12.56 -9.74
N ASP A 231 4.91 -11.71 -8.80
CA ASP A 231 5.89 -12.03 -7.77
C ASP A 231 5.26 -12.24 -6.38
N HIS A 232 3.96 -11.94 -6.21
CA HIS A 232 3.21 -12.20 -4.98
C HIS A 232 2.44 -13.54 -5.05
N PHE A 233 1.39 -13.70 -4.24
CA PHE A 233 0.77 -15.01 -3.97
C PHE A 233 0.15 -15.67 -5.21
N LEU A 234 -0.48 -14.90 -6.10
CA LEU A 234 -1.11 -15.41 -7.33
C LEU A 234 -0.10 -15.82 -8.40
N GLY A 235 1.11 -15.28 -8.32
CA GLY A 235 2.14 -15.39 -9.33
C GLY A 235 2.93 -16.69 -9.26
N LEU A 236 3.78 -16.93 -10.26
CA LEU A 236 4.57 -18.17 -10.37
C LEU A 236 5.40 -18.43 -9.12
N TYR A 237 6.01 -17.38 -8.61
CA TYR A 237 6.93 -17.50 -7.51
C TYR A 237 6.25 -17.53 -6.16
N GLY A 238 5.01 -17.04 -5.99
CA GLY A 238 4.42 -16.96 -4.65
C GLY A 238 5.40 -16.31 -3.67
N HIS A 239 5.97 -15.16 -4.00
CA HIS A 239 7.12 -14.61 -3.29
C HIS A 239 6.71 -13.31 -2.56
N ASN A 240 7.68 -12.64 -1.91
CA ASN A 240 7.52 -11.29 -1.36
C ASN A 240 6.28 -11.06 -0.48
N LEU A 241 6.04 -12.02 0.41
CA LEU A 241 4.92 -11.97 1.35
C LEU A 241 5.31 -12.42 2.76
N TYR A 242 4.55 -11.91 3.73
CA TYR A 242 4.57 -12.35 5.12
C TYR A 242 3.22 -12.96 5.50
N TRP A 243 3.29 -13.88 6.46
CA TRP A 243 2.16 -14.37 7.24
C TRP A 243 2.37 -13.99 8.70
N TYR A 244 1.39 -13.32 9.28
CA TYR A 244 1.41 -12.97 10.70
C TYR A 244 0.21 -13.61 11.40
N GLN A 245 0.46 -14.34 12.49
CA GLN A 245 -0.61 -14.83 13.35
C GLN A 245 -0.94 -13.79 14.41
N GLN A 246 -2.16 -13.26 14.35
CA GLN A 246 -2.67 -12.27 15.30
C GLN A 246 -2.96 -12.91 16.66
N PRO A 247 -3.10 -12.11 17.75
CA PRO A 247 -3.45 -12.62 19.07
C PRO A 247 -4.76 -13.42 19.12
N ASN A 248 -5.70 -13.16 18.19
CA ASN A 248 -6.93 -13.91 18.03
C ASN A 248 -6.75 -15.32 17.42
N GLY A 249 -5.51 -15.71 17.08
CA GLY A 249 -5.14 -16.99 16.50
C GLY A 249 -5.26 -17.07 14.97
N LYS A 250 -5.79 -16.04 14.30
CA LYS A 250 -5.95 -16.00 12.84
C LYS A 250 -4.72 -15.45 12.13
N TRP A 251 -4.42 -16.07 11.00
CA TRP A 251 -3.35 -15.65 10.09
C TRP A 251 -3.78 -14.55 9.14
N VAL A 252 -2.89 -13.59 8.90
CA VAL A 252 -3.07 -12.51 7.94
C VAL A 252 -1.95 -12.55 6.91
N TYR A 253 -2.32 -12.26 5.66
CA TYR A 253 -1.41 -12.10 4.54
C TYR A 253 -0.94 -10.64 4.45
N ILE A 254 0.36 -10.41 4.23
CA ILE A 254 0.94 -9.07 4.11
C ILE A 254 1.95 -9.07 2.95
N PRO A 255 1.64 -8.43 1.81
CA PRO A 255 2.60 -8.28 0.73
C PRO A 255 3.67 -7.23 1.07
N TYR A 256 4.84 -7.36 0.45
CA TYR A 256 5.86 -6.32 0.43
C TYR A 256 6.59 -6.36 -0.92
N ASP A 257 7.52 -5.44 -1.17
CA ASP A 257 8.34 -5.45 -2.39
C ASP A 257 7.52 -5.26 -3.68
N HIS A 258 7.03 -4.03 -3.88
CA HIS A 258 6.01 -3.68 -4.85
C HIS A 258 6.55 -3.07 -6.16
N ASP A 259 7.85 -3.21 -6.44
CA ASP A 259 8.48 -2.63 -7.64
C ASP A 259 8.08 -3.36 -8.92
N LEU A 260 7.70 -4.64 -8.81
CA LEU A 260 7.24 -5.51 -9.90
C LEU A 260 5.71 -5.51 -10.10
N ASP A 261 5.01 -4.57 -9.46
CA ASP A 261 3.58 -4.38 -9.62
C ASP A 261 3.27 -3.46 -10.82
N ILE A 262 1.99 -3.30 -11.14
CA ILE A 262 1.46 -2.37 -12.16
C ILE A 262 2.08 -2.63 -13.53
N GLY A 263 1.94 -3.86 -14.00
CA GLY A 263 2.36 -4.28 -15.34
C GLY A 263 3.87 -4.33 -15.55
N GLN A 264 4.66 -4.38 -14.48
CA GLN A 264 6.11 -4.55 -14.57
C GLN A 264 6.46 -6.02 -14.73
N ASP A 265 7.33 -6.33 -15.69
CA ASP A 265 7.99 -7.62 -15.83
C ASP A 265 7.03 -8.81 -15.96
N LEU A 266 5.88 -8.62 -16.59
CA LEU A 266 4.99 -9.73 -16.90
C LEU A 266 5.50 -10.48 -18.11
N TRP A 267 5.76 -11.78 -18.04
CA TRP A 267 6.05 -12.64 -19.19
C TRP A 267 5.09 -13.83 -19.26
N THR A 268 4.77 -14.27 -20.48
CA THR A 268 3.86 -15.41 -20.71
C THR A 268 4.39 -16.70 -20.08
N GLY A 269 5.72 -16.87 -20.04
CA GLY A 269 6.38 -18.00 -19.39
C GLY A 269 6.12 -18.13 -17.89
N PHE A 270 5.64 -17.07 -17.22
CA PHE A 270 5.24 -17.14 -15.81
C PHE A 270 3.87 -17.80 -15.61
N PHE A 271 3.08 -17.94 -16.67
CA PHE A 271 1.74 -18.49 -16.61
C PHE A 271 1.72 -19.95 -17.05
N LEU A 272 2.51 -20.79 -16.39
CA LEU A 272 2.67 -22.20 -16.75
C LEU A 272 1.32 -22.93 -16.80
N GLY A 273 1.11 -23.71 -17.86
CA GLY A 273 -0.13 -24.47 -18.08
C GLY A 273 -1.29 -23.65 -18.64
N LYS A 274 -1.16 -22.32 -18.78
CA LYS A 274 -2.16 -21.50 -19.51
C LYS A 274 -1.95 -21.61 -21.02
N SER A 275 -3.03 -21.48 -21.79
CA SER A 275 -3.02 -21.63 -23.26
C SER A 275 -2.07 -20.66 -23.97
N PHE A 276 -1.80 -19.50 -23.35
CA PHE A 276 -0.95 -18.44 -23.87
C PHE A 276 0.49 -18.49 -23.34
N SER A 277 0.87 -19.47 -22.52
CA SER A 277 2.16 -19.51 -21.84
C SER A 277 3.38 -19.54 -22.79
N ASN A 278 3.15 -19.99 -24.03
CA ASN A 278 4.18 -20.13 -25.06
C ASN A 278 4.11 -19.00 -26.11
N TYR A 279 3.25 -18.01 -25.94
CA TYR A 279 3.16 -16.88 -26.86
C TYR A 279 4.29 -15.87 -26.59
N LYS A 280 4.71 -15.15 -27.64
CA LYS A 280 5.77 -14.14 -27.52
C LYS A 280 5.34 -12.98 -26.64
N ASP A 281 4.13 -12.47 -26.86
CA ASP A 281 3.54 -11.42 -26.04
C ASP A 281 2.01 -11.42 -26.12
N ILE A 282 1.39 -10.85 -25.08
CA ILE A 282 -0.05 -10.70 -24.95
C ILE A 282 -0.39 -9.39 -24.21
N ASN A 283 -1.64 -8.96 -24.30
CA ASN A 283 -2.19 -7.90 -23.48
C ASN A 283 -2.60 -8.45 -22.11
N PHE A 284 -1.67 -8.44 -21.15
CA PHE A 284 -1.92 -8.96 -19.79
C PHE A 284 -3.04 -8.22 -19.06
N ALA A 285 -3.28 -6.94 -19.39
CA ALA A 285 -4.37 -6.16 -18.80
C ALA A 285 -5.77 -6.71 -19.13
N ASN A 286 -5.88 -7.55 -20.17
CA ASN A 286 -7.12 -8.21 -20.59
C ASN A 286 -7.29 -9.64 -20.03
N LEU A 287 -6.40 -10.10 -19.13
CA LEU A 287 -6.56 -11.42 -18.51
C LEU A 287 -7.64 -11.38 -17.43
N THR A 288 -8.58 -12.34 -17.50
CA THR A 288 -9.52 -12.61 -16.39
C THR A 288 -8.75 -13.04 -15.15
N PHE A 289 -9.35 -12.90 -13.96
CA PHE A 289 -8.74 -13.41 -12.73
C PHE A 289 -8.40 -14.91 -12.83
N LYS A 290 -9.29 -15.71 -13.41
CA LYS A 290 -9.10 -17.15 -13.63
C LYS A 290 -7.94 -17.47 -14.59
N ASP A 291 -7.73 -16.65 -15.61
CA ASP A 291 -6.60 -16.85 -16.54
C ASP A 291 -5.28 -16.39 -15.93
N PHE A 292 -5.32 -15.43 -15.01
CA PHE A 292 -4.17 -14.90 -14.30
C PHE A 292 -3.67 -15.83 -13.19
N GLU A 293 -4.56 -16.33 -12.33
CA GLU A 293 -4.19 -17.18 -11.18
C GLU A 293 -3.62 -18.55 -11.59
N LEU A 294 -2.70 -19.12 -10.81
CA LEU A 294 -2.00 -20.38 -11.15
C LEU A 294 -2.57 -21.61 -10.43
N SER A 295 -3.88 -21.79 -10.50
CA SER A 295 -4.64 -22.92 -9.98
C SER A 295 -4.38 -23.22 -8.50
N HIS A 296 -4.36 -22.19 -7.66
CA HIS A 296 -4.21 -22.36 -6.22
C HIS A 296 -5.50 -22.97 -5.63
N PRO A 297 -5.47 -24.13 -4.92
CA PRO A 297 -6.69 -24.75 -4.41
C PRO A 297 -7.50 -23.85 -3.47
N ILE A 298 -6.83 -23.04 -2.64
CA ILE A 298 -7.48 -22.05 -1.77
C ILE A 298 -8.27 -21.00 -2.57
N ILE A 299 -7.75 -20.56 -3.72
CA ILE A 299 -8.41 -19.58 -4.60
C ILE A 299 -9.67 -20.17 -5.23
N LYS A 300 -9.69 -21.47 -5.52
CA LYS A 300 -10.91 -22.13 -5.98
C LYS A 300 -12.02 -22.07 -4.92
N ILE A 301 -11.67 -22.36 -3.66
CA ILE A 301 -12.63 -22.36 -2.55
C ILE A 301 -13.15 -20.95 -2.28
N LEU A 302 -12.26 -19.96 -2.26
CA LEU A 302 -12.57 -18.60 -1.83
C LEU A 302 -13.12 -17.69 -2.93
N ILE A 303 -12.82 -17.96 -4.21
CA ILE A 303 -13.11 -17.03 -5.31
C ILE A 303 -13.73 -17.74 -6.52
N LEU A 304 -13.16 -18.84 -7.04
CA LEU A 304 -13.61 -19.37 -8.34
C LEU A 304 -14.94 -20.16 -8.27
N ASN A 305 -15.29 -20.72 -7.11
CA ASN A 305 -16.58 -21.39 -6.92
C ASN A 305 -17.73 -20.37 -6.80
N ASP A 306 -17.47 -19.20 -6.22
CA ASP A 306 -18.39 -18.07 -6.10
C ASP A 306 -17.57 -16.78 -5.99
N ASP A 307 -17.60 -15.96 -7.04
CA ASP A 307 -16.82 -14.72 -7.13
C ASP A 307 -17.60 -13.49 -6.66
N THR A 308 -18.77 -13.65 -6.04
CA THR A 308 -19.64 -12.53 -5.62
C THR A 308 -18.90 -11.56 -4.70
N PHE A 309 -18.29 -12.09 -3.62
CA PHE A 309 -17.53 -11.26 -2.68
C PHE A 309 -16.21 -10.74 -3.27
N PHE A 310 -15.55 -11.52 -4.13
CA PHE A 310 -14.38 -11.04 -4.87
C PHE A 310 -14.73 -9.85 -5.76
N ARG A 311 -15.87 -9.90 -6.45
CA ARG A 311 -16.38 -8.80 -7.27
C ARG A 311 -16.67 -7.56 -6.43
N GLU A 312 -17.23 -7.72 -5.23
CA GLU A 312 -17.41 -6.63 -4.28
C GLU A 312 -16.09 -5.99 -3.89
N CYS A 313 -15.06 -6.79 -3.58
CA CYS A 313 -13.70 -6.31 -3.31
C CYS A 313 -13.09 -5.54 -4.50
N VAL A 314 -13.22 -6.07 -5.72
CA VAL A 314 -12.77 -5.37 -6.95
C VAL A 314 -13.48 -4.03 -7.12
N GLY A 315 -14.81 -4.01 -6.93
CA GLY A 315 -15.61 -2.79 -7.00
C GLY A 315 -15.22 -1.76 -5.95
N ASP A 316 -14.95 -2.19 -4.71
CA ASP A 316 -14.51 -1.33 -3.62
C ASP A 316 -13.15 -0.69 -3.90
N ILE A 317 -12.15 -1.48 -4.31
CA ILE A 317 -10.81 -0.97 -4.66
C ILE A 317 -10.90 0.00 -5.84
N ILE A 318 -11.66 -0.33 -6.90
CA ILE A 318 -11.81 0.52 -8.07
C ILE A 318 -12.50 1.82 -7.70
N SER A 319 -13.62 1.75 -6.98
CA SER A 319 -14.37 2.92 -6.56
C SER A 319 -13.51 3.87 -5.72
N LYS A 320 -12.74 3.36 -4.76
CA LYS A 320 -11.92 4.20 -3.87
C LYS A 320 -10.67 4.75 -4.52
N VAL A 321 -10.00 3.95 -5.35
CA VAL A 321 -8.65 4.30 -5.80
C VAL A 321 -8.28 3.80 -7.17
N PHE A 322 -8.54 2.54 -7.56
CA PHE A 322 -8.09 1.99 -8.85
C PHE A 322 -8.95 2.44 -10.05
N ASN A 323 -9.39 3.69 -10.05
CA ASN A 323 -10.10 4.32 -11.16
C ASN A 323 -9.26 5.43 -11.79
N PRO A 324 -9.47 5.73 -13.08
CA PRO A 324 -8.68 6.73 -13.77
C PRO A 324 -8.93 8.18 -13.29
N ASP A 325 -10.08 8.48 -12.67
CA ASP A 325 -10.33 9.81 -12.08
C ASP A 325 -9.40 10.09 -10.89
N THR A 326 -9.09 9.05 -10.11
CA THR A 326 -8.25 9.14 -8.92
C THR A 326 -6.77 8.89 -9.23
N LEU A 327 -6.44 7.75 -9.84
CA LEU A 327 -5.04 7.34 -9.99
C LEU A 327 -4.25 8.17 -11.01
N LEU A 328 -4.88 8.64 -12.09
CA LEU A 328 -4.15 9.42 -13.09
C LEU A 328 -3.73 10.78 -12.51
N ALA A 329 -4.62 11.43 -11.76
CA ALA A 329 -4.32 12.67 -11.04
C ALA A 329 -3.22 12.44 -9.99
N HIS A 330 -3.34 11.38 -9.17
CA HIS A 330 -2.33 11.02 -8.17
C HIS A 330 -0.95 10.70 -8.77
N ILE A 331 -0.91 10.10 -9.97
CA ILE A 331 0.33 9.88 -10.72
C ILE A 331 0.95 11.22 -11.15
N ASP A 332 0.16 12.15 -11.67
CA ASP A 332 0.68 13.46 -12.09
C ASP A 332 1.21 14.26 -10.89
N ASP A 333 0.53 14.15 -9.76
CA ASP A 333 0.93 14.70 -8.48
C ASP A 333 2.30 14.17 -8.00
N ILE A 334 2.49 12.85 -7.96
CA ILE A 334 3.79 12.24 -7.62
C ILE A 334 4.86 12.62 -8.66
N LYS A 335 4.53 12.57 -9.96
CA LYS A 335 5.44 12.95 -11.04
C LYS A 335 5.94 14.37 -10.84
N ASN A 336 5.05 15.32 -10.52
CA ASN A 336 5.42 16.71 -10.28
C ASN A 336 6.36 16.85 -9.07
N LEU A 337 6.13 16.07 -8.01
CA LEU A 337 7.00 16.02 -6.83
C LEU A 337 8.39 15.47 -7.16
N ILE A 338 8.49 14.32 -7.83
CA ILE A 338 9.76 13.59 -7.96
C ILE A 338 10.56 13.93 -9.23
N SER A 339 9.91 14.48 -10.27
CA SER A 339 10.52 14.75 -11.59
C SER A 339 11.86 15.51 -11.51
N PRO A 340 12.01 16.60 -10.73
CA PRO A 340 13.29 17.30 -10.59
C PRO A 340 14.40 16.41 -10.02
N TYR A 341 14.07 15.56 -9.05
CA TYR A 341 15.01 14.67 -8.36
C TYR A 341 15.43 13.50 -9.25
N VAL A 342 14.49 12.90 -9.99
CA VAL A 342 14.81 11.86 -10.98
C VAL A 342 15.71 12.44 -12.07
N LYS A 343 15.43 13.65 -12.56
CA LYS A 343 16.29 14.32 -13.56
C LYS A 343 17.72 14.52 -13.03
N LYS A 344 17.87 14.97 -11.78
CA LYS A 344 19.16 15.13 -11.11
C LYS A 344 19.89 13.80 -10.95
N ASP A 345 19.20 12.75 -10.47
CA ASP A 345 19.75 11.39 -10.28
C ASP A 345 20.28 10.79 -11.60
N LYS A 346 19.49 10.87 -12.68
CA LYS A 346 19.91 10.37 -14.00
C LYS A 346 21.07 11.17 -14.59
N ALA A 347 21.15 12.48 -14.31
CA ALA A 347 22.24 13.33 -14.79
C ALA A 347 23.55 13.13 -14.01
N SER A 348 23.47 12.84 -12.71
CA SER A 348 24.66 12.72 -11.85
C SER A 348 25.27 11.32 -11.83
N ASN A 349 24.50 10.30 -12.22
CA ASN A 349 24.91 8.89 -12.13
C ASN A 349 25.29 8.45 -10.69
N SER A 350 24.83 9.21 -9.68
CA SER A 350 25.19 9.02 -8.27
C SER A 350 24.54 7.77 -7.68
N GLY A 351 25.20 7.17 -6.69
CA GLY A 351 24.71 5.96 -6.01
C GLY A 351 24.96 4.66 -6.79
N LYS A 352 25.38 4.73 -8.06
CA LYS A 352 25.82 3.56 -8.84
C LYS A 352 27.19 3.08 -8.40
N ILE A 353 27.25 2.49 -7.21
CA ILE A 353 28.52 2.08 -6.61
C ILE A 353 29.01 0.73 -7.13
N ASN A 354 28.16 -0.12 -7.71
CA ASN A 354 28.58 -1.40 -8.30
C ASN A 354 28.97 -1.20 -9.78
N GLU A 355 30.26 -1.08 -10.06
CA GLU A 355 30.75 -0.77 -11.42
C GLU A 355 30.64 -1.95 -12.39
N VAL A 356 30.59 -3.18 -11.85
CA VAL A 356 30.47 -4.42 -12.64
C VAL A 356 29.02 -4.90 -12.77
N GLY A 357 28.07 -4.17 -12.17
CA GLY A 357 26.66 -4.52 -12.15
C GLY A 357 25.92 -4.25 -13.47
N LYS A 358 24.72 -4.82 -13.57
CA LYS A 358 23.77 -4.58 -14.67
C LYS A 358 23.20 -3.17 -14.58
N ASP A 359 23.10 -2.49 -15.71
CA ASP A 359 22.40 -1.20 -15.81
C ASP A 359 21.26 -1.34 -16.82
N VAL A 360 20.08 -0.88 -16.44
CA VAL A 360 18.90 -0.90 -17.29
C VAL A 360 18.96 0.19 -18.38
N ASP A 361 19.85 1.18 -18.23
CA ASP A 361 20.05 2.32 -19.14
C ASP A 361 18.80 3.22 -19.33
N TYR A 362 17.87 3.23 -18.36
CA TYR A 362 16.73 4.14 -18.38
C TYR A 362 17.16 5.60 -18.18
N THR A 363 16.70 6.47 -19.07
CA THR A 363 16.97 7.91 -19.08
C THR A 363 15.83 8.67 -18.43
N TYR A 364 16.02 9.98 -18.22
CA TYR A 364 14.92 10.85 -17.79
C TYR A 364 13.77 10.92 -18.81
N GLU A 365 14.06 10.76 -20.11
CA GLU A 365 13.02 10.68 -21.13
C GLU A 365 12.21 9.38 -21.00
N HIS A 366 12.87 8.25 -20.74
CA HIS A 366 12.20 6.98 -20.45
C HIS A 366 11.30 7.07 -19.21
N PHE A 367 11.72 7.78 -18.15
CA PHE A 367 10.87 8.09 -16.99
C PHE A 367 9.58 8.82 -17.41
N LEU A 368 9.70 9.90 -18.18
CA LEU A 368 8.53 10.67 -18.64
C LEU A 368 7.59 9.86 -19.52
N LYS A 369 8.15 9.07 -20.45
CA LYS A 369 7.38 8.25 -21.40
C LYS A 369 6.68 7.06 -20.72
N ASN A 370 7.36 6.38 -19.79
CA ASN A 370 6.80 5.20 -19.11
C ASN A 370 5.78 5.57 -18.04
N ILE A 371 5.79 6.79 -17.50
CA ILE A 371 4.65 7.26 -16.70
C ILE A 371 3.36 7.29 -17.54
N GLU A 372 3.47 7.68 -18.82
CA GLU A 372 2.33 7.80 -19.71
C GLU A 372 1.99 6.43 -20.35
N TYR A 373 2.14 6.29 -21.67
CA TYR A 373 1.63 5.15 -22.44
C TYR A 373 2.70 4.30 -23.10
N THR A 374 3.98 4.66 -22.93
CA THR A 374 5.07 3.97 -23.63
C THR A 374 5.47 2.72 -22.86
N TYR A 375 5.36 1.58 -23.54
CA TYR A 375 5.92 0.31 -23.09
C TYR A 375 7.44 0.37 -23.27
N LEU A 376 8.20 0.02 -22.22
CA LEU A 376 9.66 -0.06 -22.28
C LEU A 376 10.16 -1.50 -22.14
N SER A 377 11.28 -1.81 -22.78
CA SER A 377 12.02 -3.07 -22.60
C SER A 377 13.52 -2.78 -22.63
N SER A 378 14.26 -3.23 -21.62
CA SER A 378 15.72 -3.17 -21.56
C SER A 378 16.33 -4.57 -21.65
N SER A 379 17.15 -4.81 -22.67
CA SER A 379 17.83 -6.09 -22.86
C SER A 379 18.88 -6.36 -21.79
N LYS A 380 19.64 -5.33 -21.40
CA LYS A 380 20.72 -5.42 -20.40
C LYS A 380 20.19 -5.68 -18.99
N GLY A 381 19.06 -5.05 -18.65
CA GLY A 381 18.39 -5.28 -17.37
C GLY A 381 17.43 -6.47 -17.35
N SER A 382 17.17 -7.10 -18.51
CA SER A 382 16.12 -8.10 -18.68
C SER A 382 14.80 -7.65 -18.03
N THR A 383 14.43 -6.40 -18.28
CA THR A 383 13.26 -5.75 -17.68
C THR A 383 12.35 -5.24 -18.78
N ARG A 384 11.04 -5.30 -18.56
CA ARG A 384 10.03 -4.75 -19.46
C ARG A 384 8.85 -4.25 -18.64
N GLY A 385 8.20 -3.17 -19.07
CA GLY A 385 7.09 -2.61 -18.31
C GLY A 385 6.13 -1.84 -19.18
N TYR A 386 4.84 -2.02 -18.91
CA TYR A 386 3.78 -1.17 -19.48
C TYR A 386 4.02 0.30 -19.13
N GLY A 387 3.44 1.21 -19.92
CA GLY A 387 3.21 2.57 -19.45
C GLY A 387 2.32 2.52 -18.20
N LEU A 388 2.66 3.27 -17.16
CA LEU A 388 1.99 3.23 -15.87
C LEU A 388 0.51 3.62 -16.00
N LYS A 389 0.22 4.75 -16.66
CA LYS A 389 -1.16 5.16 -16.97
C LYS A 389 -1.83 4.22 -17.97
N ASP A 390 -1.09 3.65 -18.93
CA ASP A 390 -1.64 2.67 -19.88
C ASP A 390 -2.15 1.41 -19.16
N TRP A 391 -1.35 0.81 -18.27
CA TRP A 391 -1.75 -0.36 -17.50
C TRP A 391 -3.03 -0.11 -16.72
N ILE A 392 -3.07 0.97 -15.94
CA ILE A 392 -4.20 1.33 -15.08
C ILE A 392 -5.47 1.47 -15.93
N ARG A 393 -5.40 2.20 -17.04
CA ARG A 393 -6.57 2.43 -17.89
C ARG A 393 -7.05 1.17 -18.57
N ARG A 394 -6.14 0.33 -19.10
CA ARG A 394 -6.52 -0.95 -19.73
C ARG A 394 -7.12 -1.92 -18.73
N ARG A 395 -6.49 -2.09 -17.56
CA ARG A 395 -6.99 -2.97 -16.51
C ARG A 395 -8.33 -2.48 -15.97
N TYR A 396 -8.48 -1.18 -15.72
CA TYR A 396 -9.75 -0.58 -15.32
C TYR A 396 -10.84 -0.85 -16.36
N GLN A 397 -10.57 -0.60 -17.65
CA GLN A 397 -11.54 -0.84 -18.72
C GLN A 397 -11.97 -2.31 -18.77
N PHE A 398 -11.01 -3.23 -18.68
CA PHE A 398 -11.31 -4.66 -18.63
C PHE A 398 -12.14 -5.02 -17.40
N ALA A 399 -11.74 -4.56 -16.21
CA ALA A 399 -12.47 -4.83 -14.96
C ALA A 399 -13.90 -4.27 -15.01
N ALA A 400 -14.09 -3.06 -15.56
CA ALA A 400 -15.40 -2.46 -15.71
C ALA A 400 -16.31 -3.25 -16.64
N ALA A 401 -15.78 -3.72 -17.77
CA ALA A 401 -16.52 -4.53 -18.72
C ALA A 401 -16.82 -5.96 -18.21
N TYR A 402 -15.90 -6.54 -17.44
CA TYR A 402 -16.01 -7.91 -16.95
C TYR A 402 -16.85 -8.02 -15.66
N TYR A 403 -16.65 -7.12 -14.70
CA TYR A 403 -17.35 -7.12 -13.41
C TYR A 403 -18.56 -6.19 -13.34
N GLY A 404 -18.77 -5.36 -14.37
CA GLY A 404 -19.91 -4.45 -14.46
C GLY A 404 -19.76 -3.25 -13.54
N ILE A 405 -18.88 -2.33 -13.92
CA ILE A 405 -18.63 -1.06 -13.22
C ILE A 405 -19.13 0.06 -14.11
N ASP A 406 -19.89 0.98 -13.55
CA ASP A 406 -20.44 2.12 -14.27
C ASP A 406 -19.44 3.28 -14.43
N LYS A 407 -19.89 4.36 -15.06
CA LYS A 407 -19.09 5.57 -15.29
C LYS A 407 -18.75 6.35 -14.00
N ASN A 408 -19.42 6.05 -12.88
CA ASN A 408 -19.16 6.64 -11.58
C ASN A 408 -18.29 5.70 -10.72
N HIS A 409 -17.65 4.72 -11.34
CA HIS A 409 -16.76 3.74 -10.71
C HIS A 409 -17.47 2.83 -9.68
N LYS A 410 -18.80 2.68 -9.76
CA LYS A 410 -19.59 1.82 -8.87
C LYS A 410 -20.03 0.53 -9.55
N LEU A 411 -20.21 -0.54 -8.76
CA LEU A 411 -20.75 -1.81 -9.25
C LEU A 411 -22.21 -1.65 -9.70
N ILE A 412 -22.51 -2.19 -10.88
CA ILE A 412 -23.86 -2.26 -11.43
C ILE A 412 -24.58 -3.46 -10.81
N ASN A 413 -25.78 -3.25 -10.27
CA ASN A 413 -26.63 -4.33 -9.77
C ASN A 413 -28.01 -4.30 -10.46
N PRO A 414 -28.54 -5.45 -10.91
CA PRO A 414 -27.92 -6.79 -10.88
C PRO A 414 -26.69 -6.89 -11.78
N ARG A 415 -25.83 -7.90 -11.54
CA ARG A 415 -24.58 -8.10 -12.29
C ARG A 415 -24.86 -8.21 -13.80
N PRO A 416 -24.25 -7.37 -14.65
CA PRO A 416 -24.43 -7.47 -16.09
C PRO A 416 -23.69 -8.69 -16.66
N ILE A 417 -24.00 -9.02 -17.92
CA ILE A 417 -23.25 -10.04 -18.67
C ILE A 417 -21.81 -9.57 -18.84
N SER A 418 -20.85 -10.39 -18.37
CA SER A 418 -19.43 -10.10 -18.48
C SER A 418 -18.98 -10.02 -19.94
N ILE A 419 -18.27 -8.95 -20.28
CA ILE A 419 -17.60 -8.81 -21.57
C ILE A 419 -16.13 -9.19 -21.40
N ILE A 420 -15.65 -10.12 -22.25
CA ILE A 420 -14.25 -10.56 -22.24
C ILE A 420 -13.57 -9.99 -23.48
N TYR A 421 -12.50 -9.23 -23.27
CA TYR A 421 -11.63 -8.78 -24.34
C TYR A 421 -10.55 -9.82 -24.64
N SER A 422 -10.15 -9.90 -25.91
CA SER A 422 -9.01 -10.72 -26.31
C SER A 422 -7.74 -10.22 -25.63
N TYR A 423 -6.98 -11.12 -25.01
CA TYR A 423 -5.61 -10.85 -24.58
C TYR A 423 -4.62 -10.95 -25.75
N MET A 424 -5.02 -11.47 -26.91
CA MET A 424 -4.18 -11.42 -28.11
C MET A 424 -4.19 -10.02 -28.69
N PHE A 425 -2.99 -9.47 -28.93
CA PHE A 425 -2.87 -8.24 -29.70
C PHE A 425 -3.36 -8.47 -31.14
N SER A 426 -4.11 -7.51 -31.68
CA SER A 426 -4.58 -7.54 -33.06
C SER A 426 -3.43 -7.46 -34.08
N GLN A 427 -2.32 -6.84 -33.68
CA GLN A 427 -1.06 -6.78 -34.42
C GLN A 427 0.11 -6.99 -33.44
N PRO A 428 1.23 -7.59 -33.88
CA PRO A 428 2.43 -7.69 -33.04
C PRO A 428 2.90 -6.30 -32.57
N LEU A 429 3.43 -6.20 -31.34
CA LEU A 429 4.03 -4.95 -30.86
C LEU A 429 5.21 -4.54 -31.74
N GLU A 430 5.14 -3.34 -32.31
CA GLU A 430 6.23 -2.71 -33.03
C GLU A 430 7.18 -2.02 -32.04
N TRP A 431 8.31 -2.67 -31.77
CA TRP A 431 9.38 -2.11 -30.94
C TRP A 431 10.25 -1.15 -31.76
N LYS A 432 10.43 0.07 -31.26
CA LYS A 432 11.18 1.18 -31.85
C LYS A 432 12.21 1.65 -30.83
N GLY A 433 13.39 2.07 -31.26
CA GLY A 433 14.39 2.56 -30.31
C GLY A 433 15.77 2.73 -30.91
N SER A 434 16.49 3.73 -30.39
CA SER A 434 17.80 4.22 -30.85
C SER A 434 18.81 4.39 -29.71
N TYR A 435 18.44 4.04 -28.46
CA TYR A 435 19.35 3.94 -27.31
C TYR A 435 19.84 2.48 -27.18
N PRO A 436 21.14 2.24 -26.88
CA PRO A 436 21.80 0.96 -27.20
C PRO A 436 21.13 -0.30 -26.65
N ASN A 437 20.38 -0.22 -25.54
CA ASN A 437 19.77 -1.39 -24.90
C ASN A 437 18.28 -1.23 -24.54
N VAL A 438 17.65 -0.08 -24.81
CA VAL A 438 16.25 0.18 -24.45
C VAL A 438 15.40 0.33 -25.72
N GLN A 439 14.32 -0.43 -25.77
CA GLN A 439 13.30 -0.38 -26.82
C GLN A 439 12.00 0.16 -26.24
N GLU A 440 11.29 0.92 -27.06
CA GLU A 440 10.00 1.53 -26.78
C GLU A 440 8.94 0.90 -27.70
N ALA A 441 7.73 0.67 -27.19
CA ALA A 441 6.59 0.29 -28.01
C ALA A 441 5.34 1.03 -27.55
N TYR A 442 4.41 1.21 -28.47
CA TYR A 442 3.05 1.67 -28.17
C TYR A 442 2.09 0.54 -28.47
N ILE A 443 1.13 0.31 -27.58
CA ILE A 443 0.09 -0.67 -27.82
C ILE A 443 -0.95 -0.05 -28.75
N GLU A 444 -1.01 -0.53 -30.01
CA GLU A 444 -1.79 0.08 -31.10
C GLU A 444 -3.30 0.16 -30.86
N SER A 445 -3.86 -0.67 -29.97
CA SER A 445 -5.23 -0.50 -29.49
C SER A 445 -5.28 0.73 -28.59
N GLN A 446 -5.21 1.90 -29.23
CA GLN A 446 -5.25 3.19 -28.56
C GLN A 446 -6.52 3.26 -27.74
N LEU A 447 -6.33 3.44 -26.43
CA LEU A 447 -7.42 3.80 -25.56
C LEU A 447 -7.92 5.17 -25.99
N PRO A 448 -9.24 5.43 -25.95
CA PRO A 448 -9.77 6.77 -26.23
C PRO A 448 -9.12 7.79 -25.30
N ASP A 449 -9.12 9.07 -25.64
CA ASP A 449 -8.66 10.08 -24.70
C ASP A 449 -9.51 10.04 -23.41
N TYR A 450 -8.88 10.32 -22.28
CA TYR A 450 -9.54 10.32 -20.98
C TYR A 450 -9.10 11.54 -20.19
N ILE A 451 -10.07 12.30 -19.70
CA ILE A 451 -9.85 13.46 -18.85
C ILE A 451 -10.40 13.08 -17.47
N PRO A 452 -9.54 12.96 -16.44
CA PRO A 452 -9.96 12.69 -15.08
C PRO A 452 -11.00 13.70 -14.57
N ASN A 453 -12.08 13.21 -13.97
CA ASN A 453 -12.96 14.05 -13.18
C ASN A 453 -12.31 14.32 -11.80
N LEU A 454 -11.62 15.45 -11.67
CA LEU A 454 -10.90 15.82 -10.44
C LEU A 454 -11.83 16.06 -9.23
N ALA A 455 -13.15 16.15 -9.44
CA ALA A 455 -14.13 16.26 -8.37
C ALA A 455 -14.65 14.89 -7.88
N TYR A 456 -14.23 13.79 -8.51
CA TYR A 456 -14.57 12.46 -8.04
C TYR A 456 -13.84 12.16 -6.72
N SER A 457 -14.60 11.76 -5.71
CA SER A 457 -14.07 11.11 -4.51
C SER A 457 -15.02 10.00 -4.07
N ASP A 458 -14.44 8.99 -3.43
CA ASP A 458 -15.18 8.01 -2.65
C ASP A 458 -14.54 7.92 -1.27
N ASP A 459 -14.99 8.80 -0.39
CA ASP A 459 -14.49 8.93 0.97
C ASP A 459 -15.18 7.95 1.94
N SER A 460 -15.92 6.96 1.41
CA SER A 460 -16.53 5.94 2.23
C SER A 460 -15.45 5.17 3.01
N ILE A 461 -15.69 4.97 4.30
CA ILE A 461 -14.77 4.20 5.16
C ILE A 461 -14.67 2.78 4.58
N PRO A 462 -13.44 2.26 4.36
CA PRO A 462 -13.28 0.87 3.94
C PRO A 462 -13.96 -0.06 4.93
N THR A 463 -14.97 -0.80 4.45
CA THR A 463 -15.73 -1.75 5.27
C THR A 463 -14.91 -3.01 5.61
N ILE A 464 -13.84 -3.25 4.86
CA ILE A 464 -12.93 -4.41 4.99
C ILE A 464 -11.50 -3.87 4.86
N GLY A 465 -10.65 -4.17 5.84
CA GLY A 465 -9.23 -3.78 5.86
C GLY A 465 -8.78 -3.02 7.11
N VAL A 466 -9.70 -2.47 7.90
CA VAL A 466 -9.34 -1.92 9.20
C VAL A 466 -9.10 -3.08 10.16
N ASN A 467 -7.86 -3.22 10.62
CA ASN A 467 -7.62 -3.91 11.86
C ASN A 467 -8.39 -3.18 12.97
N THR A 468 -9.54 -3.74 13.36
CA THR A 468 -10.43 -3.20 14.39
C THR A 468 -9.71 -2.96 15.73
N ASN A 469 -8.53 -3.56 15.93
CA ASN A 469 -7.74 -3.44 17.16
C ASN A 469 -6.64 -2.36 17.08
N ALA A 470 -6.26 -1.84 15.91
CA ALA A 470 -5.28 -0.76 15.80
C ALA A 470 -5.90 0.65 15.91
N ILE A 471 -7.22 0.77 15.85
CA ILE A 471 -7.89 2.08 15.93
C ILE A 471 -8.01 2.60 17.37
N PHE A 472 -7.77 1.79 18.40
CA PHE A 472 -7.78 2.26 19.79
C PHE A 472 -6.56 1.78 20.58
N SER A 473 -5.43 2.44 20.40
CA SER A 473 -4.38 2.43 21.42
C SER A 473 -4.02 3.88 21.78
N PRO A 474 -4.71 4.48 22.77
CA PRO A 474 -4.34 5.78 23.31
C PRO A 474 -3.09 5.57 24.17
N SER A 475 -1.91 5.82 23.61
CA SER A 475 -0.67 5.77 24.37
C SER A 475 0.31 6.82 23.87
N SER A 476 -0.01 8.08 24.17
CA SER A 476 0.93 9.08 24.67
C SER A 476 0.22 10.42 24.91
N ILE A 477 -0.71 10.46 25.85
CA ILE A 477 -1.07 11.74 26.49
C ILE A 477 -0.86 11.53 27.98
N SER A 478 0.19 12.17 28.49
CA SER A 478 0.45 12.24 29.92
C SER A 478 -0.73 12.90 30.61
N SER A 479 -1.17 12.26 31.68
CA SER A 479 -2.21 12.75 32.57
C SER A 479 -1.82 14.12 33.13
N SER A 480 -2.60 15.15 32.80
CA SER A 480 -2.77 16.28 33.70
C SER A 480 -4.25 16.66 33.75
N SER A 481 -4.79 16.62 34.97
CA SER A 481 -6.17 16.86 35.33
C SER A 481 -6.61 18.29 34.99
N LEU A 482 -7.71 18.42 34.25
CA LEU A 482 -8.46 19.67 34.08
C LEU A 482 -9.50 19.85 35.20
N PRO A 483 -9.65 21.05 35.76
CA PRO A 483 -10.92 21.55 36.26
C PRO A 483 -11.64 22.39 35.19
N SER A 484 -12.97 22.30 35.26
CA SER A 484 -14.02 22.87 34.41
C SER A 484 -14.07 24.39 34.28
N SER A 485 -14.38 24.92 33.09
CA SER A 485 -15.53 25.83 32.83
C SER A 485 -15.56 26.33 31.37
N SER A 486 -16.71 26.14 30.70
CA SER A 486 -17.26 26.89 29.55
C SER A 486 -16.32 27.66 28.59
N SER A 487 -15.23 27.06 28.13
CA SER A 487 -14.30 27.67 27.18
C SER A 487 -14.40 27.00 25.82
N CYS A 488 -14.57 27.80 24.77
CA CYS A 488 -14.57 27.32 23.39
C CYS A 488 -13.30 26.49 23.12
N TRP A 489 -13.52 25.29 22.59
CA TRP A 489 -12.55 24.21 22.52
C TRP A 489 -11.32 24.56 21.66
N ALA A 490 -11.49 25.42 20.65
CA ALA A 490 -10.42 25.80 19.72
C ALA A 490 -9.33 26.68 20.36
N GLN A 491 -9.62 27.34 21.49
CA GLN A 491 -8.60 28.11 22.22
C GLN A 491 -7.49 27.21 22.78
N ASN A 492 -7.81 25.96 23.11
CA ASN A 492 -6.82 24.98 23.56
C ASN A 492 -5.83 24.59 22.47
N GLN A 493 -6.15 24.89 21.21
CA GLN A 493 -5.33 24.64 20.04
C GLN A 493 -4.69 25.92 19.47
N GLY A 494 -4.84 27.05 20.18
CA GLY A 494 -4.27 28.33 19.77
C GLY A 494 -5.12 29.14 18.77
N TYR A 495 -6.35 28.70 18.48
CA TYR A 495 -7.27 29.39 17.58
C TYR A 495 -8.31 30.22 18.35
N GLN A 496 -8.81 31.28 17.72
CA GLN A 496 -9.87 32.11 18.31
C GLN A 496 -11.22 31.38 18.23
N CYS A 497 -12.22 31.90 18.93
CA CYS A 497 -13.59 31.41 18.83
C CYS A 497 -14.35 32.22 17.80
N CYS A 498 -15.14 31.56 16.96
CA CYS A 498 -15.97 32.29 16.01
C CYS A 498 -17.07 33.04 16.76
N THR A 499 -17.35 34.24 16.29
CA THR A 499 -18.48 35.05 16.75
C THR A 499 -19.75 34.72 15.98
N SER A 500 -19.63 34.21 14.75
CA SER A 500 -20.71 33.62 13.96
C SER A 500 -20.74 32.09 14.07
N CYS A 501 -21.85 31.50 13.62
CA CYS A 501 -22.07 30.05 13.58
C CYS A 501 -21.92 29.51 12.14
N ASP A 502 -21.19 30.21 11.27
CA ASP A 502 -20.99 29.80 9.87
C ASP A 502 -19.88 28.75 9.78
N ILE A 503 -20.28 27.48 9.64
CA ILE A 503 -19.38 26.34 9.57
C ILE A 503 -18.83 26.20 8.15
N VAL A 504 -17.51 26.19 8.00
CA VAL A 504 -16.82 26.01 6.71
C VAL A 504 -16.03 24.71 6.64
N TYR A 505 -15.81 24.05 7.78
CA TYR A 505 -15.04 22.81 7.88
C TYR A 505 -15.35 22.10 9.22
N GLU A 506 -15.31 20.77 9.27
CA GLU A 506 -15.50 20.00 10.50
C GLU A 506 -14.46 18.89 10.59
N ASP A 507 -13.91 18.69 11.79
CA ASP A 507 -13.00 17.59 12.09
C ASP A 507 -13.29 16.98 13.46
N ASN A 508 -12.38 16.13 13.94
CA ASN A 508 -12.52 15.43 15.21
C ASN A 508 -12.49 16.36 16.44
N ASP A 509 -12.05 17.61 16.29
CA ASP A 509 -11.97 18.57 17.38
C ASP A 509 -13.23 19.46 17.46
N GLY A 510 -13.89 19.69 16.33
CA GLY A 510 -15.20 20.34 16.25
C GLY A 510 -15.45 21.04 14.91
N SER A 511 -16.49 21.88 14.87
CA SER A 511 -16.84 22.66 13.67
C SER A 511 -16.05 23.98 13.63
N TRP A 512 -15.49 24.32 12.48
CA TRP A 512 -14.62 25.48 12.28
C TRP A 512 -15.26 26.53 11.36
N GLY A 513 -14.96 27.80 11.63
CA GLY A 513 -15.30 28.97 10.81
C GLY A 513 -14.06 29.75 10.38
N ILE A 514 -14.24 30.72 9.47
CA ILE A 514 -13.19 31.68 9.09
C ILE A 514 -13.72 33.09 9.28
N GLU A 515 -13.06 33.87 10.15
CA GLU A 515 -13.39 35.27 10.40
C GLU A 515 -12.15 36.15 10.18
N ASN A 516 -12.31 37.24 9.42
CA ASN A 516 -11.22 38.16 9.06
C ASN A 516 -9.98 37.51 8.41
N GLY A 517 -10.16 36.33 7.80
CA GLY A 517 -9.09 35.57 7.14
C GLY A 517 -8.35 34.58 8.05
N ASP A 518 -8.74 34.48 9.33
CA ASP A 518 -8.17 33.55 10.31
C ASP A 518 -9.17 32.46 10.70
N TRP A 519 -8.65 31.27 11.02
CA TRP A 519 -9.44 30.14 11.49
C TRP A 519 -9.92 30.34 12.93
N CYS A 520 -11.17 29.97 13.18
CA CYS A 520 -11.77 30.01 14.50
C CYS A 520 -12.65 28.77 14.75
N GLY A 521 -12.82 28.38 16.02
CA GLY A 521 -13.72 27.28 16.41
C GLY A 521 -15.13 27.76 16.69
N ILE A 522 -16.12 27.05 16.17
CA ILE A 522 -17.55 27.33 16.34
C ILE A 522 -17.96 26.95 17.77
N ASN A 523 -18.66 27.87 18.43
CA ASN A 523 -19.09 27.69 19.82
C ASN A 523 -20.15 26.58 19.92
N THR A 524 -20.09 25.75 20.95
CA THR A 524 -21.10 24.72 21.21
C THR A 524 -22.51 25.29 21.41
N SER A 525 -22.62 26.57 21.80
CA SER A 525 -23.90 27.30 21.84
C SER A 525 -24.54 27.51 20.47
N CYS A 526 -23.79 27.40 19.36
CA CYS A 526 -24.35 27.43 18.01
C CYS A 526 -25.23 26.22 17.69
N PHE A 527 -25.09 25.16 18.48
CA PHE A 527 -25.87 23.92 18.34
C PHE A 527 -26.94 23.80 19.43
N SER A 528 -27.11 24.83 20.27
CA SER A 528 -28.07 24.84 21.38
C SER A 528 -29.41 25.47 21.03
N GLU A 529 -30.00 25.06 19.91
CA GLU A 529 -31.44 25.18 19.69
C GLU A 529 -32.00 23.79 19.37
N GLU A 530 -31.96 22.87 20.36
CA GLU A 530 -32.91 21.75 20.54
C GLU A 530 -32.57 20.84 21.75
N ALA A 531 -31.94 21.40 22.78
CA ALA A 531 -31.68 20.72 24.05
C ALA A 531 -32.95 20.63 24.94
N ASP A 532 -34.06 20.11 24.41
CA ASP A 532 -35.27 19.84 25.21
C ASP A 532 -36.06 18.59 24.77
N ASN A 533 -35.40 17.60 24.14
CA ASN A 533 -36.05 16.34 23.75
C ASN A 533 -35.41 15.07 24.30
N GLY A 534 -34.67 15.17 25.42
CA GLY A 534 -34.26 14.01 26.22
C GLY A 534 -33.46 12.97 25.42
N CYS A 535 -32.47 13.42 24.65
CA CYS A 535 -31.71 12.60 23.75
C CYS A 535 -30.21 12.75 24.05
N PHE A 536 -29.61 11.68 24.55
CA PHE A 536 -28.25 11.68 25.09
C PHE A 536 -27.17 11.84 23.99
N SER A 537 -27.45 11.36 22.78
CA SER A 537 -26.48 11.26 21.69
C SER A 537 -25.99 12.63 21.18
N ILE A 538 -26.77 13.70 21.40
CA ILE A 538 -26.38 15.06 21.01
C ILE A 538 -25.10 15.48 21.73
N ASN A 539 -24.91 15.07 22.99
CA ASN A 539 -23.71 15.37 23.76
C ASN A 539 -22.44 14.72 23.17
N PHE A 540 -22.62 13.73 22.31
CA PHE A 540 -21.55 13.00 21.63
C PHE A 540 -21.45 13.37 20.14
N GLY A 541 -22.17 14.40 19.69
CA GLY A 541 -22.17 14.86 18.29
C GLY A 541 -23.05 14.04 17.34
N PHE A 542 -23.92 13.17 17.87
CA PHE A 542 -24.81 12.33 17.07
C PHE A 542 -26.27 12.81 17.14
N PRO A 543 -27.00 12.86 16.00
CA PRO A 543 -28.39 13.30 15.98
C PRO A 543 -29.31 12.34 16.75
N CYS A 544 -30.52 12.78 17.05
CA CYS A 544 -31.53 11.92 17.65
C CYS A 544 -32.30 11.14 16.58
N CYS A 545 -32.61 9.88 16.87
CA CYS A 545 -33.44 9.08 15.98
C CYS A 545 -34.86 9.65 15.92
N SER A 546 -35.44 9.64 14.72
CA SER A 546 -36.85 9.96 14.47
C SER A 546 -37.77 8.80 14.88
N SER A 547 -37.26 7.57 14.77
CA SER A 547 -37.90 6.32 15.15
C SER A 547 -37.46 5.85 16.55
N CYS A 548 -38.26 4.98 17.14
CA CYS A 548 -37.97 4.34 18.42
C CYS A 548 -37.36 2.93 18.26
N VAL A 549 -36.87 2.60 17.05
CA VAL A 549 -36.28 1.30 16.74
C VAL A 549 -34.78 1.39 17.02
N TYR A 550 -34.31 0.58 17.97
CA TYR A 550 -32.90 0.53 18.34
C TYR A 550 -32.27 -0.77 17.84
N TYR A 551 -31.00 -0.68 17.46
CA TYR A 551 -30.19 -1.81 16.97
C TYR A 551 -29.07 -2.17 17.95
N TYR A 552 -28.72 -1.26 18.84
CA TYR A 552 -27.60 -1.36 19.76
C TYR A 552 -27.90 -0.60 21.05
N GLU A 553 -27.37 -1.06 22.19
CA GLU A 553 -27.55 -0.45 23.51
C GLU A 553 -26.24 -0.60 24.30
N ASP A 554 -25.79 0.50 24.90
CA ASP A 554 -24.61 0.58 25.77
C ASP A 554 -24.94 1.35 27.06
N ASP A 555 -23.92 1.69 27.85
CA ASP A 555 -24.06 2.41 29.12
C ASP A 555 -24.55 3.86 28.94
N ASP A 556 -24.43 4.44 27.74
CA ASP A 556 -24.84 5.81 27.43
C ASP A 556 -26.32 5.85 26.96
N GLY A 557 -26.78 4.82 26.26
CA GLY A 557 -28.20 4.62 25.97
C GLY A 557 -28.48 3.70 24.78
N LYS A 558 -29.71 3.81 24.25
CA LYS A 558 -30.15 3.04 23.07
C LYS A 558 -29.82 3.78 21.79
N TRP A 559 -29.28 3.08 20.80
CA TRP A 559 -28.85 3.61 19.53
C TRP A 559 -29.65 3.03 18.37
N GLY A 560 -30.06 3.91 17.45
CA GLY A 560 -30.70 3.57 16.19
C GLY A 560 -29.82 3.96 15.00
N VAL A 561 -30.24 3.54 13.80
CA VAL A 561 -29.58 3.89 12.54
C VAL A 561 -30.62 4.43 11.58
N GLU A 562 -30.44 5.68 11.13
CA GLU A 562 -31.32 6.35 10.17
C GLU A 562 -30.47 7.03 9.09
N ASN A 563 -30.85 6.86 7.82
CA ASN A 563 -30.09 7.41 6.68
C ASN A 563 -28.59 7.05 6.68
N ASN A 564 -28.26 5.82 7.10
CA ASN A 564 -26.88 5.31 7.28
C ASN A 564 -26.04 6.05 8.35
N ASN A 565 -26.65 6.85 9.22
CA ASN A 565 -25.98 7.53 10.32
C ASN A 565 -26.47 6.99 11.67
N TRP A 566 -25.57 6.92 12.65
CA TRP A 566 -25.90 6.60 14.03
C TRP A 566 -26.68 7.74 14.68
N CYS A 567 -27.70 7.38 15.43
CA CYS A 567 -28.52 8.32 16.17
C CYS A 567 -28.90 7.78 17.55
N GLY A 568 -29.12 8.66 18.52
CA GLY A 568 -29.59 8.29 19.86
C GLY A 568 -31.11 8.18 19.94
N ILE A 569 -31.60 7.13 20.58
CA ILE A 569 -33.03 6.94 20.79
C ILE A 569 -33.51 7.91 21.88
N LYS A 570 -34.54 8.69 21.56
CA LYS A 570 -35.12 9.69 22.47
C LYS A 570 -35.73 9.03 23.70
N ASN A 571 -35.62 9.67 24.88
CA ASN A 571 -36.27 9.20 26.11
C ASN A 571 -37.80 9.07 25.95
N SER A 572 -38.42 9.86 25.06
CA SER A 572 -39.86 9.73 24.72
C SER A 572 -40.24 8.35 24.17
N CYS A 573 -39.29 7.59 23.67
CA CYS A 573 -39.49 6.23 23.17
C CYS A 573 -39.61 5.18 24.29
N GLN A 574 -39.28 5.52 25.54
CA GLN A 574 -39.28 4.57 26.66
C GLN A 574 -40.69 4.29 27.23
N ASN A 575 -41.73 5.04 26.81
CA ASN A 575 -43.10 4.93 27.35
C ASN A 575 -44.17 4.39 26.37
N LYS A 576 -43.79 3.74 25.26
CA LYS A 576 -44.77 3.04 24.41
C LYS A 576 -44.74 1.54 24.69
N ILE A 577 -45.50 1.13 25.70
CA ILE A 577 -46.00 -0.24 25.82
C ILE A 577 -47.36 -0.28 25.13
N GLU A 578 -47.39 -0.82 23.91
CA GLU A 578 -48.33 -1.84 23.38
C GLU A 578 -48.03 -2.10 21.90
#